data_AF-A0A7I8WN87-F1
#
_entry.id   AF-A0A7I8WN87-F1
#
_cell.length_a   1.000
_cell.length_b   1.000
_cell.length_c   1.000
_cell.angle_alpha   90.00
_cell.angle_beta   90.00
_cell.angle_gamma   90.00
#
_symmetry.space_group_name_H-M   'P 1'
#
loop_
_entity.id
_entity.type
_entity.pdbx_description
1 polymer ?
#
loop_
_entity_poly.entity_id
_entity_poly.type
_entity_poly.pdbx_seq_one_letter_code
_entity_poly.pdbx_strand_id
1 'polypeptide(L)'
;MGRGRSESRSVSPRDSRRHHKDSRHNDHRDYDRRGRRRSKSPDRRDRRRRSPEDSKEWFDKASTSRRSPGPLNRRRSPSSSSASSSSEDFDKKLDEFRSKKKKEMKEKKKVKKERETEEEKRARRLEKKKRKEEKKAAKLLPETIPYTDLNNPFNDPNFSQPFVWGKKLEVEGKHNLSRKQIEKMHRSQIQKSVEEMEQLKQSRLARQAAREDIELMARDEERKKNSDFGEIERKFHLQQAPLRSQIRIKGNRAMPIDYLAVYISFGSEKKPKAFRELEDFELRDPNEYIKGLKEDEYEDLLADVRIYRLLDEENKQKDFWDDICTIATSELKKAKALARDEAVHSSVQQDVVKTFKAVCDTLRA
;
A
#
# COMPACT_ATOMS: atom_id res chain seq x y z
N MET A 1 16.13 -56.33 39.63
CA MET A 1 15.24 -55.28 40.15
C MET A 1 15.91 -53.93 39.87
N GLY A 2 15.66 -53.31 38.72
CA GLY A 2 14.82 -52.10 38.64
C GLY A 2 15.67 -50.82 38.69
N ARG A 3 16.47 -50.55 37.65
CA ARG A 3 16.28 -49.47 36.65
C ARG A 3 16.14 -48.05 37.22
N GLY A 4 17.16 -47.22 36.95
CA GLY A 4 16.94 -45.84 36.49
C GLY A 4 17.72 -44.74 37.22
N ARG A 5 18.81 -44.24 36.60
CA ARG A 5 18.84 -42.86 36.06
C ARG A 5 20.12 -42.59 35.28
N SER A 6 19.90 -41.97 34.14
CA SER A 6 20.80 -41.65 33.05
C SER A 6 21.63 -40.39 33.32
N GLU A 7 22.95 -40.52 33.20
CA GLU A 7 23.84 -39.42 32.81
C GLU A 7 23.82 -39.30 31.28
N SER A 8 23.26 -38.20 30.80
CA SER A 8 23.42 -37.78 29.41
C SER A 8 23.62 -36.27 29.38
N ARG A 9 24.89 -35.89 29.20
CA ARG A 9 25.35 -34.56 28.81
C ARG A 9 24.62 -34.12 27.54
N SER A 10 23.76 -33.10 27.63
CA SER A 10 23.15 -32.45 26.45
C SER A 10 23.85 -31.13 26.16
N VAL A 11 24.69 -31.22 25.14
CA VAL A 11 25.37 -30.22 24.31
C VAL A 11 24.55 -28.96 24.03
N SER A 12 25.18 -27.79 24.22
CA SER A 12 24.68 -26.47 23.81
C SER A 12 24.51 -26.36 22.28
N PRO A 13 23.38 -25.83 21.77
CA PRO A 13 23.28 -25.43 20.37
C PRO A 13 24.09 -24.15 20.12
N ARG A 14 25.16 -24.31 19.34
CA ARG A 14 26.05 -23.26 18.85
C ARG A 14 25.37 -22.58 17.66
N ASP A 15 24.86 -21.37 17.83
CA ASP A 15 24.19 -20.64 16.74
C ASP A 15 25.21 -20.15 15.71
N SER A 16 25.12 -20.75 14.54
CA SER A 16 25.97 -20.54 13.37
C SER A 16 25.57 -19.25 12.64
N ARG A 17 26.35 -18.19 12.86
CA ARG A 17 26.39 -16.97 12.04
C ARG A 17 26.57 -17.33 10.56
N ARG A 18 25.52 -17.16 9.75
CA ARG A 18 25.64 -17.16 8.28
C ARG A 18 25.96 -15.75 7.79
N HIS A 19 27.23 -15.51 7.48
CA HIS A 19 27.67 -14.39 6.66
C HIS A 19 27.27 -14.62 5.20
N HIS A 20 26.27 -13.88 4.71
CA HIS A 20 26.07 -13.71 3.27
C HIS A 20 27.00 -12.58 2.78
N LYS A 21 28.07 -12.97 2.09
CA LYS A 21 28.87 -12.09 1.23
C LYS A 21 28.06 -11.86 -0.05
N ASP A 22 27.65 -10.62 -0.30
CA ASP A 22 27.20 -10.23 -1.63
C ASP A 22 28.28 -9.37 -2.28
N SER A 23 29.00 -10.00 -3.20
CA SER A 23 30.11 -9.40 -3.96
C SER A 23 29.55 -8.51 -5.05
N ARG A 24 29.93 -7.23 -4.99
CA ARG A 24 29.85 -6.31 -6.13
C ARG A 24 30.67 -6.87 -7.30
N HIS A 25 30.05 -7.02 -8.48
CA HIS A 25 30.80 -7.00 -9.73
C HIS A 25 30.11 -6.14 -10.78
N ASN A 26 30.89 -5.14 -11.19
CA ASN A 26 30.66 -4.13 -12.20
C ASN A 26 31.28 -4.71 -13.48
N ASP A 27 30.55 -4.82 -14.58
CA ASP A 27 31.17 -5.16 -15.87
C ASP A 27 30.62 -4.24 -16.97
N HIS A 28 31.27 -3.09 -17.05
CA HIS A 28 31.45 -2.33 -18.29
C HIS A 28 32.44 -3.09 -19.17
N ARG A 29 32.01 -3.57 -20.34
CA ARG A 29 32.92 -3.81 -21.46
C ARG A 29 32.36 -3.33 -22.79
N ASP A 30 32.93 -2.21 -23.20
CA ASP A 30 33.18 -1.82 -24.58
C ASP A 30 33.67 -3.00 -25.43
N TYR A 31 33.15 -3.11 -26.66
CA TYR A 31 33.96 -3.52 -27.79
C TYR A 31 33.77 -2.56 -28.96
N ASP A 32 34.86 -1.84 -29.17
CA ASP A 32 35.18 -0.94 -30.26
C ASP A 32 35.05 -1.57 -31.66
N ARG A 33 34.68 -0.68 -32.59
CA ARG A 33 35.24 -0.50 -33.94
C ARG A 33 36.02 -1.65 -34.58
N ARG A 34 35.48 -2.12 -35.71
CA ARG A 34 36.29 -2.32 -36.93
C ARG A 34 35.55 -1.82 -38.17
N GLY A 35 36.02 -0.70 -38.71
CA GLY A 35 35.81 -0.38 -40.11
C GLY A 35 36.66 -1.28 -41.02
N ARG A 36 36.33 -1.32 -42.32
CA ARG A 36 37.22 -0.94 -43.45
C ARG A 36 36.64 -1.42 -44.80
N ARG A 37 36.21 -0.45 -45.61
CA ARG A 37 36.42 -0.29 -47.07
C ARG A 37 36.12 -1.47 -48.02
N ARG A 38 35.26 -1.22 -49.03
CA ARG A 38 35.73 -1.13 -50.43
C ARG A 38 34.72 -0.48 -51.37
N SER A 39 35.16 0.58 -52.01
CA SER A 39 34.56 1.24 -53.16
C SER A 39 34.63 0.36 -54.42
N LYS A 40 33.58 0.39 -55.23
CA LYS A 40 33.65 0.14 -56.68
C LYS A 40 32.40 0.72 -57.36
N SER A 41 32.54 1.92 -57.92
CA SER A 41 31.81 2.23 -59.16
C SER A 41 32.47 1.42 -60.28
N PRO A 42 31.70 0.92 -61.26
CA PRO A 42 31.62 1.71 -62.48
C PRO A 42 30.30 1.59 -63.26
N ASP A 43 30.15 2.60 -64.09
CA ASP A 43 29.65 2.54 -65.46
C ASP A 43 28.18 2.87 -65.74
N ARG A 44 28.08 3.91 -66.57
CA ARG A 44 26.87 4.41 -67.22
C ARG A 44 26.59 3.48 -68.40
N ARG A 45 25.44 2.82 -68.42
CA ARG A 45 24.82 2.40 -69.67
C ARG A 45 23.41 2.92 -69.80
N ASP A 46 23.36 3.98 -70.58
CA ASP A 46 22.24 4.48 -71.32
C ASP A 46 21.54 3.33 -72.08
N ARG A 47 20.29 3.02 -71.70
CA ARG A 47 19.36 2.22 -72.49
C ARG A 47 17.98 2.87 -72.43
N ARG A 48 17.79 3.79 -73.37
CA ARG A 48 16.62 3.94 -74.25
C ARG A 48 15.34 3.21 -73.82
N ARG A 49 14.30 4.02 -73.63
CA ARG A 49 12.90 3.85 -74.08
C ARG A 49 12.31 2.43 -73.99
N ARG A 50 11.34 2.28 -73.09
CA ARG A 50 10.00 1.82 -73.45
C ARG A 50 9.03 2.30 -72.39
N SER A 51 8.21 3.29 -72.75
CA SER A 51 6.95 3.58 -72.07
C SER A 51 6.00 2.43 -72.44
N PRO A 52 5.50 1.63 -71.49
CA PRO A 52 4.32 0.83 -71.72
C PRO A 52 3.12 1.75 -71.52
N GLU A 53 2.26 1.78 -72.53
CA GLU A 53 1.02 2.53 -72.58
C GLU A 53 0.19 2.37 -71.31
N ASP A 54 -0.38 3.49 -70.87
CA ASP A 54 -1.52 3.58 -69.97
C ASP A 54 -2.72 2.92 -70.65
N SER A 55 -2.78 1.59 -70.60
CA SER A 55 -3.98 0.83 -70.95
C SER A 55 -5.02 1.10 -69.88
N LYS A 56 -5.81 2.15 -70.13
CA LYS A 56 -7.10 2.43 -69.48
C LYS A 56 -8.04 1.25 -69.76
N GLU A 57 -7.92 0.20 -68.95
CA GLU A 57 -8.98 -0.79 -68.83
C GLU A 57 -10.20 -0.11 -68.21
N TRP A 58 -11.18 0.13 -69.07
CA TRP A 58 -12.57 0.34 -68.67
C TRP A 58 -13.01 -0.89 -67.87
N PHE A 59 -12.96 -0.79 -66.54
CA PHE A 59 -13.69 -1.73 -65.69
C PHE A 59 -15.18 -1.50 -65.91
N ASP A 60 -15.76 -2.35 -66.76
CA ASP A 60 -17.20 -2.59 -66.78
C ASP A 60 -17.66 -2.81 -65.34
N LYS A 61 -18.59 -1.96 -64.91
CA LYS A 61 -19.32 -2.14 -63.66
C LYS A 61 -20.15 -3.40 -63.79
N ALA A 62 -19.56 -4.55 -63.45
CA ALA A 62 -20.30 -5.76 -63.15
C ALA A 62 -21.28 -5.40 -62.02
N SER A 63 -22.56 -5.34 -62.39
CA SER A 63 -23.67 -5.27 -61.47
C SER A 63 -23.54 -6.43 -60.50
N THR A 64 -23.20 -6.13 -59.25
CA THR A 64 -23.28 -7.11 -58.18
C THR A 64 -24.74 -7.49 -58.04
N SER A 65 -25.13 -8.57 -58.72
CA SER A 65 -26.33 -9.34 -58.42
C SER A 65 -26.37 -9.50 -56.91
N ARG A 66 -27.35 -8.85 -56.31
CA ARG A 66 -27.70 -9.06 -54.91
C ARG A 66 -28.22 -10.49 -54.85
N ARG A 67 -27.35 -11.45 -54.55
CA ARG A 67 -27.76 -12.76 -54.09
C ARG A 67 -28.63 -12.55 -52.85
N SER A 68 -29.94 -12.64 -53.06
CA SER A 68 -30.93 -12.82 -52.00
C SER A 68 -30.48 -13.99 -51.13
N PRO A 69 -30.55 -13.89 -49.79
CA PRO A 69 -30.44 -15.07 -48.95
C PRO A 69 -31.61 -15.99 -49.31
N GLY A 70 -31.30 -17.17 -49.86
CA GLY A 70 -32.31 -18.21 -50.09
C GLY A 70 -32.98 -18.58 -48.77
N PRO A 71 -34.29 -18.88 -48.76
CA PRO A 71 -34.98 -19.30 -47.56
C PRO A 71 -34.39 -20.62 -47.09
N LEU A 72 -33.80 -20.62 -45.90
CA LEU A 72 -33.41 -21.84 -45.21
C LEU A 72 -34.68 -22.64 -44.93
N ASN A 73 -34.79 -23.77 -45.60
CA ASN A 73 -35.84 -24.76 -45.44
C ASN A 73 -35.71 -25.41 -44.05
N ARG A 74 -36.20 -24.72 -43.02
CA ARG A 74 -36.42 -25.32 -41.70
C ARG A 74 -37.71 -26.13 -41.79
N ARG A 75 -37.56 -27.42 -42.10
CA ARG A 75 -38.58 -28.44 -41.88
C ARG A 75 -39.05 -28.33 -40.43
N ARG A 76 -40.28 -27.84 -40.24
CA ARG A 76 -40.99 -27.86 -38.96
C ARG A 76 -42.20 -28.77 -39.17
N SER A 77 -42.22 -29.85 -38.41
CA SER A 77 -43.22 -30.92 -38.45
C SER A 77 -44.65 -30.39 -38.30
N PRO A 78 -45.66 -31.07 -38.87
CA PRO A 78 -47.05 -30.67 -38.71
C PRO A 78 -47.56 -31.23 -37.38
N SER A 79 -47.69 -30.39 -36.36
CA SER A 79 -48.51 -30.69 -35.19
C SER A 79 -49.74 -29.79 -35.20
N SER A 80 -50.89 -30.46 -35.33
CA SER A 80 -52.24 -29.94 -35.19
C SER A 80 -52.45 -29.15 -33.90
N SER A 81 -52.92 -27.92 -34.02
CA SER A 81 -53.88 -27.35 -33.07
C SER A 81 -54.48 -26.07 -33.64
N SER A 82 -55.79 -26.13 -33.81
CA SER A 82 -56.74 -25.04 -34.04
C SER A 82 -56.54 -23.85 -33.10
N ALA A 83 -56.40 -22.64 -33.64
CA ALA A 83 -57.10 -21.42 -33.19
C ALA A 83 -56.59 -20.15 -33.91
N SER A 84 -57.54 -19.30 -34.30
CA SER A 84 -57.42 -17.87 -34.65
C SER A 84 -56.94 -17.50 -36.06
N SER A 85 -57.92 -17.38 -36.97
CA SER A 85 -57.87 -16.72 -38.29
C SER A 85 -57.71 -15.17 -38.21
N SER A 86 -57.14 -14.64 -37.12
CA SER A 86 -56.99 -13.18 -36.90
C SER A 86 -55.52 -12.71 -36.96
N SER A 87 -54.54 -13.63 -36.97
CA SER A 87 -53.11 -13.27 -36.88
C SER A 87 -52.49 -12.85 -38.23
N GLU A 88 -52.97 -13.36 -39.37
CA GLU A 88 -52.38 -13.03 -40.67
C GLU A 88 -52.69 -11.59 -41.11
N ASP A 89 -53.85 -11.08 -40.72
CA ASP A 89 -54.26 -9.70 -41.01
C ASP A 89 -53.48 -8.70 -40.13
N PHE A 90 -53.13 -9.12 -38.90
CA PHE A 90 -52.31 -8.32 -38.00
C PHE A 90 -50.86 -8.16 -38.49
N ASP A 91 -50.23 -9.23 -39.00
CA ASP A 91 -48.88 -9.18 -39.58
C ASP A 91 -48.84 -8.34 -40.87
N LYS A 92 -49.84 -8.48 -41.75
CA LYS A 92 -49.99 -7.63 -42.95
C LYS A 92 -50.12 -6.16 -42.58
N LYS A 93 -50.93 -5.86 -41.56
CA LYS A 93 -51.11 -4.50 -41.04
C LYS A 93 -49.82 -3.97 -40.42
N LEU A 94 -49.05 -4.80 -39.70
CA LEU A 94 -47.76 -4.42 -39.12
C LEU A 94 -46.73 -4.04 -40.19
N ASP A 95 -46.67 -4.81 -41.28
CA ASP A 95 -45.78 -4.53 -42.41
C ASP A 95 -46.22 -3.31 -43.23
N GLU A 96 -47.53 -3.07 -43.32
CA GLU A 96 -48.07 -1.84 -43.90
C GLU A 96 -47.74 -0.61 -43.03
N PHE A 97 -47.86 -0.72 -41.70
CA PHE A 97 -47.44 0.32 -40.75
C PHE A 97 -45.93 0.58 -40.82
N ARG A 98 -45.10 -0.46 -40.89
CA ARG A 98 -43.65 -0.33 -41.11
C ARG A 98 -43.34 0.36 -42.43
N SER A 99 -44.10 0.03 -43.48
CA SER A 99 -43.94 0.63 -44.81
C SER A 99 -44.36 2.10 -44.83
N LYS A 100 -45.48 2.46 -44.20
CA LYS A 100 -45.93 3.85 -44.01
C LYS A 100 -44.91 4.65 -43.20
N LYS A 101 -44.47 4.14 -42.05
CA LYS A 101 -43.43 4.78 -41.22
C LYS A 101 -42.11 4.96 -41.96
N LYS A 102 -41.73 4.01 -42.82
CA LYS A 102 -40.54 4.11 -43.68
C LYS A 102 -40.70 5.17 -44.77
N LYS A 103 -41.90 5.35 -45.35
CA LYS A 103 -42.21 6.42 -46.31
C LYS A 103 -42.18 7.79 -45.62
N GLU A 104 -42.84 7.93 -44.48
CA GLU A 104 -42.86 9.16 -43.69
C GLU A 104 -41.45 9.57 -43.22
N MET A 105 -40.64 8.61 -42.75
CA MET A 105 -39.23 8.87 -42.41
C MET A 105 -38.37 9.26 -43.62
N LYS A 106 -38.69 8.77 -44.82
CA LYS A 106 -38.00 9.20 -46.04
C LYS A 106 -38.39 10.62 -46.42
N GLU A 107 -39.66 10.97 -46.25
CA GLU A 107 -40.22 12.28 -46.56
C GLU A 107 -39.72 13.35 -45.58
N LYS A 108 -39.75 13.08 -44.28
CA LYS A 108 -39.10 13.91 -43.24
C LYS A 108 -37.61 14.13 -43.52
N LYS A 109 -36.91 13.09 -44.00
CA LYS A 109 -35.49 13.20 -44.44
C LYS A 109 -35.29 13.95 -45.75
N LYS A 110 -36.31 14.11 -46.59
CA LYS A 110 -36.24 14.95 -47.80
C LYS A 110 -36.48 16.40 -47.43
N VAL A 111 -37.57 16.68 -46.72
CA VAL A 111 -37.89 18.02 -46.19
C VAL A 111 -36.72 18.59 -45.38
N LYS A 112 -36.11 17.78 -44.49
CA LYS A 112 -34.92 18.21 -43.74
C LYS A 112 -33.72 18.57 -44.64
N LYS A 113 -33.49 17.84 -45.74
CA LYS A 113 -32.39 18.10 -46.69
C LYS A 113 -32.67 19.26 -47.64
N GLU A 114 -33.92 19.58 -47.87
CA GLU A 114 -34.37 20.71 -48.70
C GLU A 114 -34.32 22.01 -47.90
N ARG A 115 -34.47 21.94 -46.56
CA ARG A 115 -34.30 23.06 -45.63
C ARG A 115 -32.84 23.27 -45.17
N GLU A 116 -31.95 22.30 -45.41
CA GLU A 116 -30.51 22.37 -45.05
C GLU A 116 -29.77 23.39 -45.94
N THR A 117 -29.05 24.32 -45.33
CA THR A 117 -28.17 25.27 -46.05
C THR A 117 -26.97 24.55 -46.68
N GLU A 118 -26.30 25.19 -47.66
CA GLU A 118 -25.17 24.55 -48.37
C GLU A 118 -24.02 24.13 -47.44
N GLU A 119 -23.83 24.88 -46.35
CA GLU A 119 -22.81 24.61 -45.33
C GLU A 119 -23.15 23.38 -44.49
N GLU A 120 -24.42 23.23 -44.08
CA GLU A 120 -24.90 22.06 -43.33
C GLU A 120 -24.83 20.78 -44.18
N LYS A 121 -25.09 20.90 -45.49
CA LYS A 121 -24.90 19.81 -46.46
C LYS A 121 -23.43 19.39 -46.60
N ARG A 122 -22.48 20.32 -46.48
CA ARG A 122 -21.02 20.03 -46.48
C ARG A 122 -20.62 19.34 -45.16
N ALA A 123 -21.07 19.84 -44.01
CA ALA A 123 -20.82 19.22 -42.70
C ALA A 123 -21.31 17.77 -42.63
N ARG A 124 -22.53 17.50 -43.10
CA ARG A 124 -23.08 16.14 -43.16
C ARG A 124 -22.29 15.19 -44.08
N ARG A 125 -21.74 15.71 -45.19
CA ARG A 125 -20.87 14.92 -46.08
C ARG A 125 -19.54 14.62 -45.42
N LEU A 126 -18.95 15.58 -44.72
CA LEU A 126 -17.71 15.42 -43.96
C LEU A 126 -17.88 14.44 -42.80
N GLU A 127 -18.95 14.54 -42.02
CA GLU A 127 -19.26 13.61 -40.94
C GLU A 127 -19.52 12.19 -41.46
N LYS A 128 -20.27 12.05 -42.56
CA LYS A 128 -20.46 10.74 -43.22
C LYS A 128 -19.13 10.17 -43.74
N LYS A 129 -18.17 11.01 -44.13
CA LYS A 129 -16.82 10.60 -44.54
C LYS A 129 -16.00 10.18 -43.31
N LYS A 130 -15.93 11.01 -42.26
CA LYS A 130 -15.26 10.69 -40.98
C LYS A 130 -15.79 9.40 -40.37
N ARG A 131 -17.11 9.23 -40.25
CA ARG A 131 -17.72 7.98 -39.72
C ARG A 131 -17.42 6.75 -40.57
N LYS A 132 -17.20 6.92 -41.88
CA LYS A 132 -16.78 5.81 -42.75
C LYS A 132 -15.30 5.49 -42.56
N GLU A 133 -14.47 6.50 -42.31
CA GLU A 133 -13.04 6.36 -42.01
C GLU A 133 -12.83 5.72 -40.64
N GLU A 134 -13.50 6.19 -39.59
CA GLU A 134 -13.49 5.59 -38.25
C GLU A 134 -13.94 4.12 -38.26
N LYS A 135 -15.02 3.80 -38.99
CA LYS A 135 -15.47 2.40 -39.14
C LYS A 135 -14.51 1.52 -39.94
N LYS A 136 -13.65 2.11 -40.77
CA LYS A 136 -12.57 1.38 -41.46
C LYS A 136 -11.38 1.21 -40.51
N ALA A 137 -10.99 2.27 -39.80
CA ALA A 137 -9.91 2.25 -38.81
C ALA A 137 -10.17 1.24 -37.68
N ALA A 138 -11.36 1.27 -37.07
CA ALA A 138 -11.77 0.35 -36.00
C ALA A 138 -11.88 -1.13 -36.43
N LYS A 139 -11.93 -1.40 -37.74
CA LYS A 139 -11.91 -2.77 -38.27
C LYS A 139 -10.50 -3.31 -38.46
N LEU A 140 -9.51 -2.43 -38.62
CA LEU A 140 -8.16 -2.78 -39.03
C LEU A 140 -7.22 -2.97 -37.84
N LEU A 141 -7.32 -2.13 -36.81
CA LEU A 141 -6.49 -2.22 -35.61
C LEU A 141 -7.33 -2.31 -34.32
N PRO A 142 -6.90 -3.10 -33.30
CA PRO A 142 -7.44 -3.04 -31.96
C PRO A 142 -7.18 -1.67 -31.31
N GLU A 143 -8.14 -1.19 -30.51
CA GLU A 143 -8.08 0.08 -29.77
C GLU A 143 -6.93 0.12 -28.74
N THR A 144 -6.38 -1.04 -28.38
CA THR A 144 -5.26 -1.18 -27.44
C THR A 144 -3.91 -0.72 -27.99
N ILE A 145 -3.80 -0.48 -29.30
CA ILE A 145 -2.56 0.01 -29.93
C ILE A 145 -2.62 1.55 -29.98
N PRO A 146 -1.67 2.27 -29.33
CA PRO A 146 -1.72 3.73 -29.20
C PRO A 146 -1.35 4.51 -30.48
N TYR A 147 -0.90 3.81 -31.53
CA TYR A 147 -0.50 4.39 -32.80
C TYR A 147 -1.59 4.22 -33.84
N THR A 148 -1.81 5.27 -34.62
CA THR A 148 -2.75 5.30 -35.75
C THR A 148 -2.05 5.85 -36.99
N ASP A 149 -2.64 5.68 -38.17
CA ASP A 149 -2.08 6.20 -39.45
C ASP A 149 -1.73 7.69 -39.43
N LEU A 150 -2.39 8.47 -38.55
CA LEU A 150 -2.19 9.91 -38.42
C LEU A 150 -1.22 10.30 -37.30
N ASN A 151 -0.93 9.39 -36.37
CA ASN A 151 -0.06 9.64 -35.20
C ASN A 151 1.18 8.73 -35.21
N ASN A 152 1.59 8.28 -36.40
CA ASN A 152 2.76 7.45 -36.55
C ASN A 152 4.02 8.32 -36.63
N PRO A 153 4.97 8.22 -35.69
CA PRO A 153 6.20 9.02 -35.68
C PRO A 153 7.11 8.81 -36.90
N PHE A 154 6.90 7.72 -37.66
CA PHE A 154 7.64 7.43 -38.89
C PHE A 154 6.96 7.92 -40.16
N ASN A 155 5.84 8.64 -40.02
CA ASN A 155 5.12 9.26 -41.13
C ASN A 155 4.68 8.25 -42.23
N ASP A 156 4.51 6.96 -41.86
CA ASP A 156 4.04 5.91 -42.77
C ASP A 156 2.51 6.01 -42.92
N PRO A 157 1.99 6.30 -44.13
CA PRO A 157 0.56 6.46 -44.38
C PRO A 157 -0.24 5.14 -44.34
N ASN A 158 0.42 3.97 -44.25
CA ASN A 158 -0.24 2.66 -44.29
C ASN A 158 -0.06 1.84 -42.99
N PHE A 159 0.22 2.47 -41.85
CA PHE A 159 0.47 1.80 -40.57
C PHE A 159 -0.64 0.81 -40.13
N SER A 160 -1.90 1.10 -40.48
CA SER A 160 -3.07 0.29 -40.16
C SER A 160 -3.29 -0.87 -41.13
N GLN A 161 -2.58 -0.90 -42.26
CA GLN A 161 -2.70 -2.00 -43.19
C GLN A 161 -1.89 -3.20 -42.69
N PRO A 162 -2.51 -4.39 -42.59
CA PRO A 162 -1.80 -5.58 -42.17
C PRO A 162 -0.74 -5.95 -43.21
N PHE A 163 0.51 -6.05 -42.77
CA PHE A 163 1.60 -6.53 -43.60
C PHE A 163 1.38 -8.02 -43.94
N VAL A 164 1.46 -8.36 -45.23
CA VAL A 164 1.25 -9.72 -45.72
C VAL A 164 2.57 -10.28 -46.21
N TRP A 165 3.09 -11.28 -45.50
CA TRP A 165 4.29 -11.99 -45.93
C TRP A 165 3.93 -13.10 -46.92
N GLY A 166 3.87 -12.76 -48.21
CA GLY A 166 3.45 -13.68 -49.28
C GLY A 166 4.21 -15.00 -49.27
N LYS A 167 5.55 -14.94 -49.20
CA LYS A 167 6.40 -16.13 -49.16
C LYS A 167 6.18 -17.01 -47.93
N LYS A 168 5.82 -16.43 -46.78
CA LYS A 168 5.47 -17.18 -45.57
C LYS A 168 4.11 -17.86 -45.72
N LEU A 169 3.13 -17.20 -46.34
CA LEU A 169 1.83 -17.81 -46.64
C LEU A 169 1.94 -18.96 -47.64
N GLU A 170 2.84 -18.87 -48.61
CA GLU A 170 3.17 -19.96 -49.54
C GLU A 170 3.78 -21.16 -48.81
N VAL A 171 4.76 -20.93 -47.95
CA VAL A 171 5.40 -21.98 -47.13
C VAL A 171 4.43 -22.62 -46.13
N GLU A 172 3.51 -21.84 -45.54
CA GLU A 172 2.46 -22.36 -44.65
C GLU A 172 1.30 -23.04 -45.39
N GLY A 173 1.34 -23.13 -46.73
CA GLY A 173 0.28 -23.73 -47.54
C GLY A 173 -1.03 -22.91 -47.57
N LYS A 174 -0.98 -21.66 -47.10
CA LYS A 174 -2.13 -20.76 -46.96
C LYS A 174 -2.28 -19.77 -48.11
N HIS A 175 -1.51 -19.92 -49.18
CA HIS A 175 -1.58 -19.03 -50.35
C HIS A 175 -2.99 -19.00 -50.99
N ASN A 176 -3.75 -20.10 -50.89
CA ASN A 176 -5.07 -20.24 -51.51
C ASN A 176 -6.20 -19.60 -50.69
N LEU A 177 -5.92 -19.17 -49.44
CA LEU A 177 -6.92 -18.52 -48.60
C LEU A 177 -7.13 -17.07 -49.04
N SER A 178 -8.38 -16.63 -49.02
CA SER A 178 -8.71 -15.25 -49.35
C SER A 178 -8.01 -14.30 -48.37
N ARG A 179 -7.51 -13.16 -48.86
CA ARG A 179 -6.92 -12.07 -48.05
C ARG A 179 -7.79 -11.72 -46.82
N LYS A 180 -9.13 -11.76 -46.97
CA LYS A 180 -10.09 -11.53 -45.87
C LYS A 180 -10.06 -12.61 -44.78
N GLN A 181 -9.78 -13.86 -45.13
CA GLN A 181 -9.67 -14.96 -44.15
C GLN A 181 -8.37 -14.85 -43.35
N ILE A 182 -7.27 -14.45 -44.00
CA ILE A 182 -5.97 -14.20 -43.35
C ILE A 182 -6.08 -13.02 -42.37
N GLU A 183 -6.68 -11.91 -42.78
CA GLU A 183 -6.96 -10.75 -41.92
C GLU A 183 -7.82 -11.14 -40.71
N LYS A 184 -8.84 -11.99 -40.90
CA LYS A 184 -9.70 -12.48 -39.81
C LYS A 184 -8.91 -13.34 -38.81
N MET A 185 -8.09 -14.26 -39.29
CA MET A 185 -7.25 -15.11 -38.44
C MET A 185 -6.22 -14.29 -37.65
N HIS A 186 -5.56 -13.33 -38.30
CA HIS A 186 -4.59 -12.44 -37.68
C HIS A 186 -5.26 -11.56 -36.61
N ARG A 187 -6.44 -11.02 -36.89
CA ARG A 187 -7.23 -10.26 -35.90
C ARG A 187 -7.57 -11.09 -34.67
N SER A 188 -8.00 -12.35 -34.86
CA SER A 188 -8.28 -13.26 -33.74
C SER A 188 -7.02 -13.63 -32.95
N GLN A 189 -5.85 -13.75 -33.58
CA GLN A 189 -4.59 -13.95 -32.87
C GLN A 189 -4.18 -12.72 -32.05
N ILE A 190 -4.29 -11.52 -32.61
CA ILE A 190 -4.00 -10.28 -31.88
C ILE A 190 -4.93 -10.13 -30.68
N GLN A 191 -6.22 -10.42 -30.85
CA GLN A 191 -7.19 -10.38 -29.74
C GLN A 191 -6.80 -11.32 -28.60
N LYS A 192 -6.44 -12.57 -28.90
CA LYS A 192 -5.95 -13.52 -27.89
C LYS A 192 -4.68 -13.04 -27.19
N SER A 193 -3.72 -12.51 -27.96
CA SER A 193 -2.49 -11.97 -27.39
C SER A 193 -2.74 -10.76 -26.47
N VAL A 194 -3.69 -9.88 -26.82
CA VAL A 194 -4.10 -8.77 -25.97
C VAL A 194 -4.75 -9.28 -24.68
N GLU A 195 -5.66 -10.25 -24.77
CA GLU A 195 -6.30 -10.88 -23.61
C GLU A 195 -5.26 -11.55 -22.69
N GLU A 196 -4.29 -12.26 -23.25
CA GLU A 196 -3.17 -12.85 -22.50
C GLU A 196 -2.33 -11.77 -21.81
N MET A 197 -2.02 -10.66 -22.49
CA MET A 197 -1.27 -9.54 -21.91
C MET A 197 -2.04 -8.84 -20.79
N GLU A 198 -3.36 -8.70 -20.93
CA GLU A 198 -4.23 -8.15 -19.89
C GLU A 198 -4.27 -9.07 -18.65
N GLN A 199 -4.38 -10.38 -18.84
CA GLN A 199 -4.32 -11.35 -17.74
C GLN A 199 -2.95 -11.31 -17.04
N LEU A 200 -1.85 -11.21 -17.79
CA LEU A 200 -0.51 -11.05 -17.20
C LEU A 200 -0.39 -9.74 -16.42
N LYS A 201 -0.97 -8.64 -16.92
CA LYS A 201 -1.00 -7.35 -16.23
C LYS A 201 -1.80 -7.45 -14.92
N GLN A 202 -2.97 -8.08 -14.96
CA GLN A 202 -3.78 -8.33 -13.77
C GLN A 202 -3.04 -9.21 -12.75
N SER A 203 -2.37 -10.27 -13.20
CA SER A 203 -1.54 -11.12 -12.32
C SER A 203 -0.38 -10.37 -11.67
N ARG A 204 0.25 -9.42 -12.38
CA ARG A 204 1.30 -8.56 -11.82
C ARG A 204 0.74 -7.60 -10.78
N LEU A 205 -0.38 -6.94 -11.09
CA LEU A 205 -1.05 -6.03 -10.16
C LEU A 205 -1.54 -6.76 -8.91
N ALA A 206 -2.13 -7.95 -9.05
CA ALA A 206 -2.56 -8.76 -7.91
C ALA A 206 -1.37 -9.19 -7.02
N ARG A 207 -0.23 -9.55 -7.62
CA ARG A 207 1.00 -9.84 -6.87
C ARG A 207 1.58 -8.61 -6.17
N GLN A 208 1.51 -7.44 -6.78
CA GLN A 208 1.94 -6.19 -6.15
C GLN A 208 1.02 -5.82 -4.98
N ALA A 209 -0.30 -5.85 -5.20
CA ALA A 209 -1.29 -5.60 -4.15
C ALA A 209 -1.15 -6.57 -2.98
N ALA A 210 -0.94 -7.87 -3.24
CA ALA A 210 -0.71 -8.85 -2.18
C ALA A 210 0.58 -8.58 -1.38
N ARG A 211 1.65 -8.08 -2.04
CA ARG A 211 2.88 -7.69 -1.34
C ARG A 211 2.68 -6.44 -0.49
N GLU A 212 1.98 -5.44 -1.01
CA GLU A 212 1.64 -4.21 -0.30
C GLU A 212 0.75 -4.49 0.92
N ASP A 213 -0.22 -5.40 0.79
CA ASP A 213 -1.08 -5.83 1.89
C ASP A 213 -0.29 -6.55 3.00
N ILE A 214 0.62 -7.46 2.63
CA ILE A 214 1.54 -8.09 3.59
C ILE A 214 2.44 -7.05 4.27
N GLU A 215 2.97 -6.08 3.53
CA GLU A 215 3.82 -5.01 4.08
C GLU A 215 3.03 -4.09 5.02
N LEU A 216 1.77 -3.79 4.70
CA LEU A 216 0.88 -3.02 5.55
C LEU A 216 0.57 -3.79 6.85
N MET A 217 0.23 -5.08 6.75
CA MET A 217 0.04 -5.93 7.93
C MET A 217 1.31 -6.00 8.79
N ALA A 218 2.49 -6.12 8.17
CA ALA A 218 3.76 -6.14 8.89
C ALA A 218 4.01 -4.81 9.64
N ARG A 219 3.77 -3.66 9.00
CA ARG A 219 3.85 -2.36 9.68
C ARG A 219 2.84 -2.23 10.83
N ASP A 220 1.64 -2.76 10.66
CA ASP A 220 0.62 -2.75 11.71
C ASP A 220 1.01 -3.63 12.90
N GLU A 221 1.59 -4.80 12.65
CA GLU A 221 2.15 -5.67 13.69
C GLU A 221 3.33 -5.02 14.40
N GLU A 222 4.24 -4.36 13.68
CA GLU A 222 5.34 -3.60 14.27
C GLU A 222 4.83 -2.45 15.15
N ARG A 223 3.81 -1.70 14.71
CA ARG A 223 3.18 -0.66 15.51
C ARG A 223 2.55 -1.20 16.79
N LYS A 224 1.86 -2.36 16.72
CA LYS A 224 1.27 -3.03 17.89
C LYS A 224 2.35 -3.47 18.87
N LYS A 225 3.38 -4.19 18.40
CA LYS A 225 4.54 -4.56 19.23
C LYS A 225 5.20 -3.34 19.86
N ASN A 226 5.27 -2.23 19.11
CA ASN A 226 5.85 -1.00 19.61
C ASN A 226 5.01 -0.32 20.71
N SER A 227 3.69 -0.37 20.58
CA SER A 227 2.76 0.10 21.61
C SER A 227 2.92 -0.70 22.91
N ASP A 228 3.10 -2.01 22.81
CA ASP A 228 3.22 -2.90 23.97
C ASP A 228 4.53 -2.70 24.75
N PHE A 229 5.57 -2.08 24.16
CA PHE A 229 6.83 -1.82 24.86
C PHE A 229 6.64 -0.99 26.13
N GLY A 230 5.73 -0.01 26.13
CA GLY A 230 5.48 0.81 27.32
C GLY A 230 4.90 -0.01 28.48
N GLU A 231 4.05 -1.00 28.19
CA GLU A 231 3.51 -1.89 29.22
C GLU A 231 4.56 -2.89 29.71
N ILE A 232 5.36 -3.45 28.80
CA ILE A 232 6.47 -4.34 29.13
C ILE A 232 7.50 -3.61 30.00
N GLU A 233 7.84 -2.37 29.65
CA GLU A 233 8.74 -1.52 30.42
C GLU A 233 8.19 -1.23 31.82
N ARG A 234 6.92 -0.85 31.95
CA ARG A 234 6.29 -0.66 33.27
C ARG A 234 6.34 -1.93 34.12
N LYS A 235 6.03 -3.09 33.55
CA LYS A 235 6.12 -4.38 34.25
C LYS A 235 7.55 -4.69 34.68
N PHE A 236 8.53 -4.40 33.83
CA PHE A 236 9.94 -4.57 34.14
C PHE A 236 10.38 -3.68 35.31
N HIS A 237 10.03 -2.38 35.28
CA HIS A 237 10.35 -1.45 36.37
C HIS A 237 9.72 -1.90 37.70
N LEU A 238 8.47 -2.36 37.68
CA LEU A 238 7.81 -2.92 38.86
C LEU A 238 8.58 -4.13 39.41
N GLN A 239 8.97 -5.09 38.57
CA GLN A 239 9.74 -6.26 39.01
C GLN A 239 11.15 -5.93 39.50
N GLN A 240 11.78 -4.90 38.93
CA GLN A 240 13.11 -4.45 39.33
C GLN A 240 13.11 -3.67 40.64
N ALA A 241 12.03 -2.96 41.01
CA ALA A 241 12.00 -2.14 42.23
C ALA A 241 12.42 -2.93 43.50
N PRO A 242 11.85 -4.11 43.81
CA PRO A 242 12.30 -4.97 44.91
C PRO A 242 13.77 -5.38 44.85
N LEU A 243 14.25 -5.76 43.66
CA LEU A 243 15.64 -6.21 43.45
C LEU A 243 16.62 -5.05 43.66
N ARG A 244 16.29 -3.86 43.14
CA ARG A 244 17.08 -2.64 43.34
C ARG A 244 17.14 -2.26 44.80
N SER A 245 16.04 -2.38 45.53
CA SER A 245 15.98 -2.15 46.98
C SER A 245 16.85 -3.14 47.75
N GLN A 246 16.81 -4.44 47.44
CA GLN A 246 17.71 -5.44 48.03
C GLN A 246 19.19 -5.08 47.80
N ILE A 247 19.56 -4.71 46.57
CA ILE A 247 20.93 -4.35 46.22
C ILE A 247 21.37 -3.06 46.96
N ARG A 248 20.47 -2.09 47.13
CA ARG A 248 20.73 -0.85 47.88
C ARG A 248 21.00 -1.12 49.36
N ILE A 249 20.21 -1.99 50.00
CA ILE A 249 20.38 -2.39 51.39
C ILE A 249 21.71 -3.10 51.59
N LYS A 250 22.03 -4.09 50.76
CA LYS A 250 23.33 -4.79 50.81
C LYS A 250 24.52 -3.86 50.56
N GLY A 251 24.31 -2.77 49.82
CA GLY A 251 25.34 -1.79 49.50
C GLY A 251 25.47 -0.63 50.49
N ASN A 252 24.82 -0.68 51.66
CA ASN A 252 24.79 0.40 52.67
C ASN A 252 24.36 1.78 52.12
N ARG A 253 23.54 1.78 51.06
CA ARG A 253 23.01 2.98 50.39
C ARG A 253 21.49 2.86 50.24
N ALA A 254 20.86 2.30 51.26
CA ALA A 254 19.43 2.13 51.31
C ALA A 254 18.73 3.48 51.43
N MET A 255 17.66 3.62 50.67
CA MET A 255 16.73 4.72 50.84
C MET A 255 15.68 4.36 51.90
N PRO A 256 15.02 5.35 52.51
CA PRO A 256 13.93 5.12 53.46
C PRO A 256 12.85 4.16 52.94
N ILE A 257 12.49 4.26 51.65
CA ILE A 257 11.56 3.32 51.01
C ILE A 257 12.04 1.87 51.03
N ASP A 258 13.34 1.63 50.91
CA ASP A 258 13.90 0.28 50.87
C ASP A 258 13.69 -0.42 52.22
N TYR A 259 13.89 0.31 53.31
CA TYR A 259 13.61 -0.21 54.66
C TYR A 259 12.11 -0.42 54.87
N LEU A 260 11.25 0.50 54.42
CA LEU A 260 9.80 0.36 54.54
C LEU A 260 9.26 -0.85 53.75
N ALA A 261 9.80 -1.10 52.54
CA ALA A 261 9.47 -2.26 51.73
C ALA A 261 9.88 -3.59 52.42
N VAL A 262 10.91 -3.56 53.26
CA VAL A 262 11.33 -4.73 54.04
C VAL A 262 10.27 -5.09 55.10
N TYR A 263 9.65 -4.15 55.82
CA TYR A 263 8.56 -4.44 56.80
C TYR A 263 7.41 -5.22 56.17
N ILE A 264 7.02 -4.81 54.97
CA ILE A 264 5.96 -5.44 54.18
C ILE A 264 6.34 -6.87 53.81
N SER A 265 7.60 -7.09 53.45
CA SER A 265 8.12 -8.42 53.11
C SER A 265 8.23 -9.35 54.32
N PHE A 266 8.42 -8.82 55.54
CA PHE A 266 8.43 -9.61 56.78
C PHE A 266 7.03 -10.12 57.17
N GLY A 267 5.97 -9.33 56.93
CA GLY A 267 4.58 -9.71 57.23
C GLY A 267 3.88 -10.55 56.15
N SER A 268 4.50 -10.75 54.99
CA SER A 268 3.91 -11.50 53.86
C SER A 268 4.40 -12.95 53.81
N GLU A 269 3.48 -13.91 53.65
CA GLU A 269 3.81 -15.33 53.42
C GLU A 269 4.61 -15.55 52.13
N LYS A 270 4.40 -14.68 51.12
CA LYS A 270 5.11 -14.69 49.85
C LYS A 270 6.28 -13.70 49.89
N LYS A 271 7.35 -14.05 50.60
CA LYS A 271 8.58 -13.27 50.56
C LYS A 271 9.16 -13.26 49.13
N PRO A 272 9.40 -12.10 48.51
CA PRO A 272 10.20 -12.05 47.30
C PRO A 272 11.56 -12.70 47.59
N LYS A 273 12.08 -13.53 46.68
CA LYS A 273 13.40 -14.19 46.85
C LYS A 273 14.50 -13.20 47.25
N ALA A 274 14.37 -11.95 46.80
CA ALA A 274 15.24 -10.84 47.13
C ALA A 274 15.36 -10.56 48.64
N PHE A 275 14.26 -10.58 49.39
CA PHE A 275 14.26 -10.18 50.80
C PHE A 275 14.50 -11.35 51.77
N ARG A 276 14.50 -12.60 51.28
CA ARG A 276 14.77 -13.78 52.10
C ARG A 276 16.20 -13.81 52.66
N GLU A 277 17.14 -13.17 51.98
CA GLU A 277 18.55 -13.08 52.40
C GLU A 277 18.83 -11.91 53.35
N LEU A 278 17.81 -11.14 53.73
CA LEU A 278 17.92 -9.97 54.61
C LEU A 278 17.31 -10.24 56.01
N GLU A 279 17.19 -11.52 56.40
CA GLU A 279 16.63 -11.93 57.70
C GLU A 279 17.46 -11.45 58.92
N ASP A 280 18.73 -11.10 58.72
CA ASP A 280 19.62 -10.57 59.78
C ASP A 280 19.51 -9.05 59.96
N PHE A 281 18.58 -8.38 59.28
CA PHE A 281 18.42 -6.93 59.36
C PHE A 281 17.66 -6.49 60.62
N GLU A 282 18.26 -5.61 61.43
CA GLU A 282 17.61 -5.02 62.61
C GLU A 282 16.52 -4.03 62.17
N LEU A 283 15.27 -4.47 62.26
CA LEU A 283 14.09 -3.63 62.03
C LEU A 283 13.98 -2.59 63.15
N ARG A 284 14.01 -1.31 62.78
CA ARG A 284 13.81 -0.16 63.67
C ARG A 284 12.34 0.29 63.69
N ASP A 285 11.99 1.41 64.31
CA ASP A 285 10.63 1.95 64.16
C ASP A 285 10.48 2.56 62.75
N PRO A 286 9.45 2.17 61.94
CA PRO A 286 9.17 2.77 60.64
C PRO A 286 9.14 4.31 60.65
N ASN A 287 8.71 4.91 61.75
CA ASN A 287 8.66 6.37 61.90
C ASN A 287 10.04 7.02 61.94
N GLU A 288 11.07 6.32 62.41
CA GLU A 288 12.44 6.85 62.44
C GLU A 288 13.01 7.03 61.04
N TYR A 289 12.64 6.17 60.09
CA TYR A 289 13.08 6.29 58.70
C TYR A 289 12.39 7.41 57.93
N ILE A 290 11.27 7.93 58.43
CA ILE A 290 10.50 8.99 57.78
C ILE A 290 10.83 10.35 58.43
N LYS A 291 11.30 10.40 59.67
CA LYS A 291 11.62 11.66 60.36
C LYS A 291 12.98 12.20 59.91
N GLY A 292 13.02 13.51 59.62
CA GLY A 292 14.27 14.23 59.35
C GLY A 292 14.79 14.11 57.91
N LEU A 293 13.94 13.71 56.95
CA LEU A 293 14.26 13.75 55.52
C LEU A 293 14.22 15.19 55.00
N LYS A 294 14.87 15.43 53.87
CA LYS A 294 14.77 16.69 53.13
C LYS A 294 13.47 16.75 52.33
N GLU A 295 13.08 17.96 51.92
CA GLU A 295 11.89 18.18 51.07
C GLU A 295 11.91 17.31 49.81
N ASP A 296 13.03 17.28 49.08
CA ASP A 296 13.20 16.46 47.87
C ASP A 296 13.05 14.95 48.16
N GLU A 297 13.61 14.48 49.28
CA GLU A 297 13.57 13.07 49.67
C GLU A 297 12.16 12.62 50.07
N TYR A 298 11.36 13.51 50.64
CA TYR A 298 9.95 13.25 50.91
C TYR A 298 9.12 13.18 49.62
N GLU A 299 9.40 14.02 48.62
CA GLU A 299 8.72 13.99 47.33
C GLU A 299 9.07 12.69 46.57
N ASP A 300 10.33 12.28 46.59
CA ASP A 300 10.79 10.99 46.06
C ASP A 300 10.16 9.81 46.78
N LEU A 301 10.11 9.84 48.12
CA LEU A 301 9.46 8.80 48.93
C LEU A 301 7.99 8.64 48.55
N LEU A 302 7.25 9.75 48.38
CA LEU A 302 5.84 9.71 47.97
C LEU A 302 5.66 9.17 46.55
N ALA A 303 6.60 9.45 45.64
CA ALA A 303 6.57 8.87 44.29
C ALA A 303 6.84 7.36 44.33
N ASP A 304 7.83 6.92 45.11
CA ASP A 304 8.20 5.51 45.22
C ASP A 304 7.12 4.68 45.93
N VAL A 305 6.47 5.20 46.97
CA VAL A 305 5.34 4.53 47.64
C VAL A 305 4.20 4.25 46.65
N ARG A 306 3.94 5.14 45.69
CA ARG A 306 2.93 4.90 44.64
C ARG A 306 3.31 3.73 43.74
N ILE A 307 4.60 3.54 43.44
CA ILE A 307 5.09 2.42 42.63
C ILE A 307 4.89 1.11 43.40
N TYR A 308 5.24 1.08 44.69
CA TYR A 308 5.03 -0.11 45.52
C TYR A 308 3.56 -0.45 45.73
N ARG A 309 2.69 0.56 45.84
CA ARG A 309 1.23 0.36 45.85
C ARG A 309 0.72 -0.35 44.58
N LEU A 310 1.35 -0.11 43.42
CA LEU A 310 1.01 -0.78 42.17
C LEU A 310 1.59 -2.21 42.08
N LEU A 311 2.63 -2.52 42.84
CA LEU A 311 3.23 -3.84 42.93
C LEU A 311 2.37 -4.81 43.75
N ASP A 312 1.65 -4.30 44.75
CA ASP A 312 0.83 -5.10 45.66
C ASP A 312 -0.50 -5.55 45.00
N GLU A 313 -0.43 -6.62 44.19
CA GLU A 313 -1.58 -7.20 43.47
C GLU A 313 -2.74 -7.62 44.40
N GLU A 314 -2.46 -7.96 45.66
CA GLU A 314 -3.45 -8.46 46.61
C GLU A 314 -4.09 -7.35 47.49
N ASN A 315 -3.73 -6.08 47.32
CA ASN A 315 -4.27 -4.93 48.09
C ASN A 315 -4.14 -5.01 49.64
N LYS A 316 -3.58 -6.08 50.18
CA LYS A 316 -3.47 -6.37 51.63
C LYS A 316 -2.65 -5.33 52.39
N GLN A 317 -1.76 -4.63 51.69
CA GLN A 317 -0.77 -3.72 52.28
C GLN A 317 -1.01 -2.27 51.86
N LYS A 318 -2.19 -1.97 51.27
CA LYS A 318 -2.59 -0.61 50.90
C LYS A 318 -2.68 0.33 52.10
N ASP A 319 -3.27 -0.14 53.19
CA ASP A 319 -3.47 0.67 54.40
C ASP A 319 -2.12 1.13 54.98
N PHE A 320 -1.13 0.25 55.01
CA PHE A 320 0.24 0.58 55.43
C PHE A 320 0.87 1.67 54.57
N TRP A 321 0.74 1.58 53.25
CA TRP A 321 1.27 2.59 52.33
C TRP A 321 0.50 3.92 52.42
N ASP A 322 -0.81 3.88 52.64
CA ASP A 322 -1.64 5.07 52.82
C ASP A 322 -1.32 5.77 54.16
N ASP A 323 -1.03 5.01 55.22
CA ASP A 323 -0.52 5.52 56.50
C ASP A 323 0.85 6.19 56.34
N ILE A 324 1.79 5.53 55.65
CA ILE A 324 3.10 6.12 55.34
C ILE A 324 2.96 7.40 54.51
N CYS A 325 2.07 7.42 53.51
CA CYS A 325 1.80 8.63 52.74
C CYS A 325 1.26 9.76 53.64
N THR A 326 0.38 9.44 54.58
CA THR A 326 -0.18 10.41 55.51
C THR A 326 0.89 10.99 56.43
N ILE A 327 1.77 10.13 56.97
CA ILE A 327 2.89 10.55 57.81
C ILE A 327 3.87 11.40 56.98
N ALA A 328 4.32 10.92 55.82
CA ALA A 328 5.27 11.63 54.96
C ALA A 328 4.72 12.97 54.46
N THR A 329 3.44 13.07 54.11
CA THR A 329 2.82 14.36 53.71
C THR A 329 2.70 15.33 54.89
N SER A 330 2.48 14.82 56.11
CA SER A 330 2.46 15.65 57.32
C SER A 330 3.85 16.19 57.65
N GLU A 331 4.89 15.35 57.55
CA GLU A 331 6.27 15.73 57.77
C GLU A 331 6.79 16.65 56.67
N LEU A 332 6.42 16.43 55.41
CA LEU A 332 6.70 17.35 54.30
C LEU A 332 6.09 18.74 54.55
N LYS A 333 4.85 18.81 55.04
CA LYS A 333 4.21 20.10 55.41
C LYS A 333 4.96 20.78 56.54
N LYS A 334 5.42 20.02 57.55
CA LYS A 334 6.26 20.55 58.63
C LYS A 334 7.61 21.04 58.11
N ALA A 335 8.28 20.28 57.25
CA ALA A 335 9.55 20.66 56.64
C ALA A 335 9.41 21.94 55.81
N LYS A 336 8.35 22.05 54.98
CA LYS A 336 8.06 23.28 54.23
C LYS A 336 7.69 24.47 55.14
N ALA A 337 7.04 24.23 56.27
CA ALA A 337 6.73 25.28 57.25
C ALA A 337 8.01 25.76 57.96
N LEU A 338 8.88 24.84 58.39
CA LEU A 338 10.18 25.16 58.97
C LEU A 338 11.07 25.94 57.99
N ALA A 339 11.13 25.52 56.72
CA ALA A 339 11.86 26.24 55.69
C ALA A 339 11.31 27.66 55.47
N ARG A 340 10.00 27.86 55.61
CA ARG A 340 9.37 29.19 55.56
C ARG A 340 9.73 30.05 56.77
N ASP A 341 9.70 29.47 57.97
CA ASP A 341 10.06 30.18 59.19
C ASP A 341 11.56 30.55 59.21
N GLU A 342 12.43 29.69 58.69
CA GLU A 342 13.84 29.98 58.46
C GLU A 342 14.04 31.09 57.42
N ALA A 343 13.27 31.08 56.33
CA ALA A 343 13.30 32.14 55.33
C ALA A 343 12.87 33.49 55.93
N VAL A 344 11.80 33.51 56.73
CA VAL A 344 11.35 34.71 57.46
C VAL A 344 12.43 35.18 58.44
N HIS A 345 13.02 34.26 59.21
CA HIS A 345 14.11 34.57 60.13
C HIS A 345 15.33 35.17 59.40
N SER A 346 15.69 34.62 58.23
CA SER A 346 16.76 35.15 57.39
C SER A 346 16.44 36.55 56.82
N SER A 347 15.19 36.80 56.43
CA SER A 347 14.74 38.11 55.95
C SER A 347 14.80 39.16 57.07
N VAL A 348 14.32 38.80 58.26
CA VAL A 348 14.39 39.67 59.44
C VAL A 348 15.85 39.96 59.81
N GLN A 349 16.73 38.95 59.79
CA GLN A 349 18.16 39.15 60.01
C GLN A 349 18.79 40.11 58.98
N GLN A 350 18.43 39.98 57.70
CA GLN A 350 18.91 40.89 56.66
C GLN A 350 18.43 42.33 56.89
N ASP A 351 17.17 42.52 57.31
CA ASP A 351 16.62 43.83 57.58
C ASP A 351 17.23 44.47 58.83
N VAL A 352 17.48 43.69 59.88
CA VAL A 352 18.22 44.14 61.06
C VAL A 352 19.65 44.55 60.68
N VAL A 353 20.35 43.78 59.84
CA VAL A 353 21.68 44.16 59.37
C VAL A 353 21.64 45.44 58.52
N LYS A 354 20.60 45.63 57.69
CA LYS A 354 20.41 46.87 56.92
C LYS A 354 20.15 48.07 57.81
N THR A 355 19.32 47.95 58.85
CA THR A 355 19.04 49.05 59.77
C THR A 355 20.29 49.43 60.56
N PHE A 356 21.05 48.46 61.08
CA PHE A 356 22.30 48.75 61.77
C PHE A 356 23.37 49.36 60.85
N LYS A 357 23.46 48.92 59.58
CA LYS A 357 24.35 49.57 58.60
C LYS A 357 23.93 51.00 58.31
N ALA A 358 22.64 51.26 58.07
CA ALA A 358 22.13 52.60 57.83
C ALA A 358 22.39 53.54 59.02
N VAL A 359 22.21 53.06 60.26
CA VAL A 359 22.52 53.83 61.48
C VAL A 359 24.02 54.13 61.58
N CYS A 360 24.89 53.14 61.34
CA CYS A 360 26.33 53.36 61.32
C CYS A 360 26.78 54.35 60.24
N ASP A 361 26.15 54.34 59.07
CA ASP A 361 26.46 55.26 57.99
C ASP A 361 25.99 56.69 58.30
N THR A 362 24.84 56.85 58.98
CA THR A 362 24.37 58.18 59.46
C THR A 362 25.21 58.76 60.59
N LEU A 363 25.91 57.94 61.38
CA LEU A 363 26.81 58.40 62.45
C LEU A 363 28.23 58.70 61.93
N ARG A 364 28.54 58.37 60.67
CA ARG A 364 29.83 58.64 60.02
C ARG A 364 29.81 59.88 59.11
N ALA A 365 28.63 60.42 58.81
CA ALA A 365 28.42 61.70 58.13
C ALA A 365 28.26 62.81 59.18
#